data_AF-A0A227J6S5-F1
#
_entry.id   AF-A0A227J6S5-F1
#
_cell.length_a   1.000
_cell.length_b   1.000
_cell.length_c   1.000
_cell.angle_alpha   90.00
_cell.angle_beta   90.00
_cell.angle_gamma   90.00
#
_symmetry.space_group_name_H-M   'P 1'
#
loop_
_entity.id
_entity.type
_entity.pdbx_description
1 polymer ?
#
loop_
_entity_poly.entity_id
_entity_poly.type
_entity_poly.pdbx_seq_one_letter_code
_entity_poly.pdbx_strand_id
1 'polypeptide(L)'
;KQSIHAITPYWRGKTVQDRCYGLFTDEQQEILASTIIKAEGNMTSGDAHLAVDNEKILKIGMNGLLNEVRQHRANNDVSTYEGLKKEQFYKAVEIVLLAIQEHMVSYADLALEMAQNETRPERKAELE
;
A
#
# COMPACT_ATOMS: atom_id res chain seq x y z
N LYS A 1 -12.79 -5.61 -19.84
CA LYS A 1 -12.15 -4.65 -20.79
C LYS A 1 -12.69 -3.22 -20.65
N GLN A 2 -14.02 -3.01 -20.57
CA GLN A 2 -14.61 -1.67 -20.44
C GLN A 2 -14.10 -0.87 -19.23
N SER A 3 -14.04 -1.46 -18.02
CA SER A 3 -13.54 -0.76 -16.82
C SER A 3 -12.08 -0.32 -16.95
N ILE A 4 -11.23 -1.17 -17.53
CA ILE A 4 -9.81 -0.84 -17.77
C ILE A 4 -9.72 0.35 -18.76
N HIS A 5 -10.48 0.31 -19.85
CA HIS A 5 -10.51 1.41 -20.82
C HIS A 5 -11.00 2.72 -20.20
N ALA A 6 -11.91 2.66 -19.22
CA ALA A 6 -12.41 3.84 -18.51
C ALA A 6 -11.36 4.46 -17.57
N ILE A 7 -10.52 3.65 -16.91
CA ILE A 7 -9.51 4.15 -15.95
C ILE A 7 -8.20 4.59 -16.60
N THR A 8 -7.78 3.95 -17.70
CA THR A 8 -6.47 4.21 -18.32
C THR A 8 -6.24 5.69 -18.69
N PRO A 9 -7.21 6.43 -19.27
CA PRO A 9 -6.99 7.82 -19.65
C PRO A 9 -6.61 8.73 -18.48
N TYR A 10 -7.12 8.47 -17.28
CA TYR A 10 -6.76 9.25 -16.09
C TYR A 10 -5.27 9.14 -15.75
N TRP A 11 -4.69 7.96 -15.93
CA TRP A 11 -3.31 7.67 -15.53
C TRP A 11 -2.25 8.10 -16.55
N ARG A 12 -2.63 8.40 -17.79
CA ARG A 12 -1.69 8.87 -18.82
C ARG A 12 -0.94 10.12 -18.34
N GLY A 13 0.39 10.09 -18.40
CA GLY A 13 1.28 11.15 -17.92
C GLY A 13 1.44 11.19 -16.39
N LYS A 14 0.78 10.30 -15.66
CA LYS A 14 0.82 10.24 -14.18
C LYS A 14 1.48 8.97 -13.65
N THR A 15 1.77 7.99 -14.51
CA THR A 15 2.45 6.77 -14.09
C THR A 15 3.92 7.03 -13.77
N VAL A 16 4.55 6.12 -13.02
CA VAL A 16 6.00 6.14 -12.79
C VAL A 16 6.74 6.07 -14.12
N GLN A 17 6.36 5.14 -14.98
CA GLN A 17 6.95 4.98 -16.31
C GLN A 17 6.87 6.26 -17.15
N ASP A 18 5.71 6.91 -17.26
CA ASP A 18 5.57 8.15 -18.03
C ASP A 18 6.51 9.25 -17.52
N ARG A 19 6.66 9.37 -16.18
CA ARG A 19 7.55 10.35 -15.57
C ARG A 19 9.03 9.99 -15.73
N CYS A 20 9.39 8.70 -15.76
CA CYS A 20 10.75 8.27 -16.08
C CYS A 20 11.12 8.71 -17.51
N TYR A 21 10.27 8.47 -18.50
CA TYR A 21 10.51 8.92 -19.88
C TYR A 21 10.51 10.45 -20.02
N GLY A 22 9.78 11.17 -19.16
CA GLY A 22 9.85 12.63 -19.08
C GLY A 22 11.15 13.19 -18.48
N LEU A 23 11.98 12.34 -17.85
CA LEU A 23 13.25 12.73 -17.22
C LEU A 23 14.48 12.16 -17.92
N PHE A 24 14.34 11.07 -18.68
CA PHE A 24 15.47 10.46 -19.40
C PHE A 24 16.00 11.36 -20.50
N THR A 25 17.33 11.39 -20.64
CA THR A 25 17.99 11.96 -21.83
C THR A 25 17.72 11.09 -23.06
N ASP A 26 17.89 11.64 -24.26
CA ASP A 26 17.74 10.89 -25.50
C ASP A 26 18.65 9.64 -25.54
N GLU A 27 19.91 9.78 -25.11
CA GLU A 27 20.86 8.66 -24.99
C GLU A 27 20.35 7.55 -24.06
N GLN A 28 19.76 7.89 -22.92
CA GLN A 28 19.20 6.91 -21.99
C GLN A 28 18.00 6.16 -22.59
N GLN A 29 17.18 6.86 -23.39
CA GLN A 29 16.06 6.23 -24.09
C GLN A 29 16.55 5.29 -25.21
N GLU A 30 17.57 5.68 -25.96
CA GLU A 30 18.21 4.81 -26.98
C GLU A 30 18.82 3.55 -26.36
N ILE A 31 19.48 3.68 -25.20
CA ILE A 31 20.02 2.55 -24.45
C ILE A 31 18.90 1.58 -24.06
N LEU A 32 17.80 2.07 -23.49
CA LEU A 32 16.66 1.22 -23.13
C LEU A 32 16.03 0.55 -24.37
N ALA A 33 15.90 1.29 -25.47
CA ALA A 33 15.36 0.77 -26.74
C ALA A 33 16.26 -0.32 -27.37
N SER A 34 17.58 -0.21 -27.21
CA SER A 34 18.52 -1.23 -27.67
C SER A 34 18.44 -2.53 -26.86
N THR A 35 17.80 -2.50 -25.69
CA THR A 35 17.63 -3.61 -24.74
C THR A 35 18.91 -4.11 -24.04
N ILE A 36 20.05 -3.45 -24.25
CA ILE A 36 21.34 -3.81 -23.62
C ILE A 36 21.32 -3.56 -22.10
N ILE A 37 20.62 -2.51 -21.66
CA ILE A 37 20.33 -2.22 -20.25
C ILE A 37 18.80 -2.17 -20.12
N LYS A 38 18.26 -2.81 -19.08
CA LYS A 38 16.82 -2.87 -18.81
C LYS A 38 16.51 -2.47 -17.38
N ALA A 39 15.51 -1.61 -17.22
CA ALA A 39 14.95 -1.19 -15.94
C ALA A 39 13.42 -1.27 -15.94
N GLU A 40 12.84 -2.08 -16.83
CA GLU A 40 11.39 -2.16 -17.05
C GLU A 40 10.63 -2.53 -15.78
N GLY A 41 11.14 -3.48 -14.99
CA GLY A 41 10.52 -3.88 -13.72
C GLY A 41 10.36 -2.72 -12.74
N ASN A 42 11.37 -1.85 -12.65
CA ASN A 42 11.34 -0.68 -11.75
C ASN A 42 10.37 0.41 -12.22
N MET A 43 10.13 0.52 -13.53
CA MET A 43 9.21 1.52 -14.08
C MET A 43 7.74 1.07 -14.08
N THR A 44 7.53 -0.26 -14.10
CA THR A 44 6.20 -0.87 -14.32
C THR A 44 5.61 -1.53 -13.07
N SER A 45 6.41 -1.68 -12.00
CA SER A 45 5.99 -2.29 -10.73
C SER A 45 6.52 -1.48 -9.55
N GLY A 46 5.89 -1.66 -8.38
CA GLY A 46 6.49 -1.26 -7.11
C GLY A 46 7.71 -2.13 -6.77
N ASP A 47 8.61 -1.60 -5.94
CA ASP A 47 9.86 -2.28 -5.60
C ASP A 47 9.65 -3.55 -4.77
N ALA A 48 8.98 -3.46 -3.61
CA ALA A 48 8.63 -4.55 -2.68
C ALA A 48 9.77 -5.43 -2.10
N HIS A 49 10.96 -5.52 -2.71
CA HIS A 49 12.06 -6.43 -2.35
C HIS A 49 12.69 -6.16 -0.96
N LEU A 50 11.92 -6.37 0.10
CA LEU A 50 12.26 -6.20 1.51
C LEU A 50 11.48 -7.19 2.38
N ALA A 51 11.96 -7.40 3.59
CA ALA A 51 11.20 -8.08 4.64
C ALA A 51 10.64 -7.03 5.60
N VAL A 52 9.33 -7.08 5.85
CA VAL A 52 8.69 -6.23 6.87
C VAL A 52 8.91 -6.81 8.27
N ASP A 53 8.80 -5.97 9.29
CA ASP A 53 8.98 -6.35 10.70
C ASP A 53 7.74 -7.08 11.24
N ASN A 54 7.58 -8.34 10.83
CA ASN A 54 6.49 -9.19 11.27
C ASN A 54 6.55 -9.49 12.78
N GLU A 55 7.75 -9.54 13.37
CA GLU A 55 7.91 -9.74 14.82
C GLU A 55 7.22 -8.61 15.59
N LYS A 56 7.45 -7.36 15.19
CA LYS A 56 6.79 -6.21 15.78
C LYS A 56 5.27 -6.28 15.62
N ILE A 57 4.77 -6.59 14.42
CA ILE A 57 3.32 -6.70 14.17
C ILE A 57 2.69 -7.73 15.12
N LEU A 58 3.30 -8.90 15.26
CA LEU A 58 2.80 -9.96 16.15
C LEU A 58 2.89 -9.56 17.63
N LYS A 59 3.91 -8.79 18.01
CA LYS A 59 4.15 -8.39 19.40
C LYS A 59 3.21 -7.30 19.89
N ILE A 60 2.91 -6.29 19.06
CA ILE A 60 2.13 -5.11 19.50
C ILE A 60 0.79 -4.95 18.79
N GLY A 61 0.54 -5.72 17.73
CA GLY A 61 -0.68 -5.66 16.92
C GLY A 61 -0.88 -4.32 16.21
N MET A 62 -1.99 -4.24 15.47
CA MET A 62 -2.36 -3.02 14.73
C MET A 62 -2.57 -1.81 15.63
N ASN A 63 -3.16 -2.01 16.82
CA ASN A 63 -3.36 -0.95 17.81
C ASN A 63 -2.02 -0.41 18.36
N GLY A 64 -1.02 -1.28 18.55
CA GLY A 64 0.31 -0.85 18.98
C GLY A 64 0.98 0.04 17.94
N LEU A 65 0.94 -0.37 16.67
CA LEU A 65 1.47 0.44 15.56
C LEU A 65 0.75 1.79 15.44
N LEU A 66 -0.58 1.80 15.57
CA LEU A 66 -1.37 3.02 15.54
C LEU A 66 -0.99 3.98 16.68
N ASN A 67 -0.78 3.46 17.88
CA ASN A 67 -0.36 4.25 19.03
C ASN A 67 1.04 4.84 18.85
N GLU A 68 1.99 4.08 18.30
CA GLU A 68 3.32 4.60 17.98
C GLU A 68 3.26 5.74 16.97
N VAL A 69 2.49 5.59 15.89
CA VAL A 69 2.31 6.65 14.87
C VAL A 69 1.71 7.90 15.49
N ARG A 70 0.69 7.76 16.34
CA ARG A 70 0.07 8.88 17.07
C ARG A 70 1.05 9.56 18.03
N GLN A 71 1.90 8.79 18.71
CA GLN A 71 2.93 9.34 19.58
C GLN A 71 3.99 10.12 18.78
N HIS A 72 4.45 9.58 17.65
CA HIS A 72 5.37 10.29 16.75
C HIS A 72 4.76 11.59 16.22
N ARG A 73 3.47 11.55 15.88
CA ARG A 73 2.72 12.70 15.39
C ARG A 73 2.52 13.77 16.46
N ALA A 74 2.21 13.38 17.70
CA ALA A 74 2.07 14.30 18.83
C ALA A 74 3.38 15.03 19.16
N ASN A 75 4.52 14.37 18.97
CA ASN A 75 5.85 14.94 19.22
C ASN A 75 6.43 15.72 18.02
N ASN A 76 5.69 15.85 16.93
CA ASN A 76 6.16 16.49 15.70
C ASN A 76 5.87 17.99 15.68
N ASP A 77 6.91 18.82 15.50
CA ASP A 77 6.76 20.28 15.37
C ASP A 77 6.36 20.69 13.96
N VAL A 78 5.06 20.85 13.75
CA VAL A 78 4.46 21.24 12.46
C VAL A 78 4.76 22.68 12.02
N SER A 79 5.39 23.51 12.87
CA SER A 79 5.80 24.87 12.48
C SER A 79 7.05 24.86 11.58
N THR A 80 7.77 23.73 11.53
CA THR A 80 8.94 23.56 10.68
C THR A 80 8.58 22.94 9.33
N TYR A 81 9.38 23.23 8.29
CA TYR A 81 9.21 22.63 6.97
C TYR A 81 9.25 21.09 6.99
N GLU A 82 10.21 20.52 7.74
CA GLU A 82 10.33 19.07 7.88
C GLU A 82 9.20 18.47 8.71
N GLY A 83 8.77 19.15 9.77
CA GLY A 83 7.63 18.70 10.56
C GLY A 83 6.33 18.70 9.75
N LEU A 84 6.12 19.68 8.87
CA LEU A 84 4.96 19.70 7.98
C LEU A 84 4.95 18.50 7.02
N LYS A 85 6.12 18.11 6.47
CA LYS A 85 6.22 16.88 5.65
C LYS A 85 5.93 15.62 6.44
N LYS A 86 6.53 15.49 7.63
CA LYS A 86 6.31 14.34 8.53
C LYS A 86 4.85 14.18 8.92
N GLU A 87 4.15 15.29 9.17
CA GLU A 87 2.72 15.28 9.50
C GLU A 87 1.88 14.62 8.41
N GLN A 88 2.15 14.90 7.14
CA GLN A 88 1.44 14.26 6.01
C GLN A 88 1.74 12.76 5.96
N PHE A 89 2.99 12.37 6.20
CA PHE A 89 3.38 10.97 6.23
C PHE A 89 2.70 10.22 7.40
N TYR A 90 2.75 10.76 8.62
CA TYR A 90 2.10 10.13 9.78
C TYR A 90 0.58 10.01 9.61
N LYS A 91 -0.07 11.04 9.04
CA LYS A 91 -1.49 10.95 8.65
C LYS A 91 -1.77 9.82 7.67
N ALA A 92 -0.95 9.70 6.62
CA ALA A 92 -1.11 8.63 5.63
C ALA A 92 -0.95 7.25 6.28
N VAL A 93 0.04 7.07 7.16
CA VAL A 93 0.23 5.81 7.89
C VAL A 93 -0.96 5.51 8.79
N GLU A 94 -1.45 6.49 9.57
CA GLU A 94 -2.63 6.32 10.42
C GLU A 94 -3.88 5.90 9.62
N ILE A 95 -4.15 6.54 8.48
CA ILE A 95 -5.25 6.18 7.59
C ILE A 95 -5.14 4.72 7.13
N VAL A 96 -3.95 4.29 6.69
CA VAL A 96 -3.73 2.93 6.20
C VAL A 96 -3.88 1.90 7.33
N LEU A 97 -3.35 2.17 8.52
CA LEU A 97 -3.49 1.26 9.65
C LEU A 97 -4.97 1.07 10.04
N LEU A 98 -5.75 2.15 10.05
CA LEU A 98 -7.20 2.08 10.29
C LEU A 98 -7.93 1.30 9.19
N ALA A 99 -7.60 1.54 7.92
CA ALA A 99 -8.18 0.81 6.80
C ALA A 99 -7.86 -0.69 6.83
N ILE A 100 -6.65 -1.07 7.27
CA ILE A 100 -6.29 -2.48 7.49
C ILE A 100 -7.19 -3.10 8.57
N GLN A 101 -7.42 -2.41 9.68
CA GLN A 101 -8.30 -2.91 10.74
C GLN A 101 -9.74 -3.09 10.24
N GLU A 102 -10.26 -2.12 9.49
CA GLU A 102 -11.58 -2.22 8.86
C GLU A 102 -11.65 -3.41 7.89
N HIS A 103 -10.59 -3.64 7.11
CA HIS A 103 -10.53 -4.78 6.20
C HIS A 103 -10.49 -6.12 6.96
N MET A 104 -9.76 -6.21 8.07
CA MET A 104 -9.77 -7.40 8.93
C MET A 104 -11.18 -7.69 9.46
N VAL A 105 -11.89 -6.66 9.93
CA VAL A 105 -13.28 -6.79 10.39
C VAL A 105 -14.20 -7.25 9.25
N SER A 106 -14.02 -6.73 8.03
CA SER A 106 -14.82 -7.16 6.88
C SER A 106 -14.71 -8.66 6.58
N TYR A 107 -13.55 -9.27 6.84
CA TYR A 107 -13.38 -10.71 6.71
C TYR A 107 -13.98 -11.50 7.87
N ALA A 108 -13.96 -10.94 9.08
CA ALA A 108 -14.64 -11.54 10.22
C ALA A 108 -16.17 -11.56 10.00
N ASP A 109 -16.74 -10.45 9.53
CA ASP A 109 -18.16 -10.35 9.19
C ASP A 109 -18.55 -11.35 8.09
N LEU A 110 -17.73 -11.45 7.03
CA LEU A 110 -17.93 -12.42 5.96
C LEU A 110 -17.85 -13.87 6.46
N ALA A 111 -16.89 -14.18 7.34
CA ALA A 111 -16.75 -15.52 7.91
C ALA A 111 -18.00 -15.90 8.72
N LEU A 112 -18.52 -14.97 9.52
CA LEU A 112 -19.76 -15.16 10.28
C LEU A 112 -20.97 -15.37 9.37
N GLU A 113 -21.11 -14.58 8.30
CA GLU A 113 -22.17 -14.76 7.30
C GLU A 113 -22.09 -16.15 6.64
N MET A 114 -20.88 -16.60 6.30
CA MET A 114 -20.65 -17.93 5.73
C MET A 114 -20.98 -19.05 6.74
N ALA A 115 -20.62 -18.89 8.01
CA ALA A 115 -20.89 -19.86 9.07
C ALA A 115 -22.40 -20.07 9.29
N GLN A 116 -23.20 -19.00 9.19
CA GLN A 116 -24.66 -19.07 9.31
C GLN A 116 -25.31 -19.91 8.21
N ASN A 117 -24.70 -19.94 7.02
CA ASN A 117 -25.19 -20.65 5.85
C ASN A 117 -24.52 -22.02 5.62
N GLU A 118 -23.54 -22.38 6.46
CA GLU A 118 -22.79 -23.63 6.32
C GLU A 118 -23.51 -24.82 6.98
N THR A 119 -23.69 -25.89 6.21
CA THR A 119 -24.41 -27.09 6.66
C THR A 119 -23.49 -28.13 7.30
N ARG A 120 -22.19 -28.07 7.01
CA ARG A 120 -21.20 -29.02 7.54
C ARG A 120 -20.72 -28.55 8.92
N PRO A 121 -20.94 -29.33 10.00
CA PRO A 121 -20.60 -28.90 11.36
C PRO A 121 -19.13 -28.54 11.56
N GLU A 122 -18.20 -29.32 10.99
CA GLU A 122 -16.77 -29.07 11.10
C GLU A 122 -16.37 -27.75 10.45
N ARG A 123 -16.88 -27.48 9.24
CA ARG A 123 -16.56 -26.24 8.52
C ARG A 123 -17.19 -25.01 9.17
N LYS A 124 -18.38 -25.16 9.75
CA LYS A 124 -19.01 -24.07 10.50
C LYS A 124 -18.13 -23.65 11.68
N ALA A 125 -17.58 -24.61 12.44
CA ALA A 125 -16.71 -24.33 13.57
C ALA A 125 -15.37 -23.69 13.17
N GLU A 126 -14.86 -23.91 11.95
CA GLU A 126 -13.67 -23.24 11.43
C GLU A 126 -13.90 -21.77 11.03
N LEU A 127 -15.15 -21.39 10.74
CA LEU A 127 -15.53 -20.05 10.30
C LEU A 127 -15.97 -19.14 11.47
N GLU A 128 -16.32 -19.73 12.62
CA GLU A 128 -16.68 -19.05 13.88
C GLU A 128 -15.44 -18.64 14.69
#